data_AF-A0A7X3G4B2-F1
#
_entry.id   AF-A0A7X3G4B2-F1
#
_cell.length_a   1.000
_cell.length_b   1.000
_cell.length_c   1.000
_cell.angle_alpha   90.00
_cell.angle_beta   90.00
_cell.angle_gamma   90.00
#
_symmetry.space_group_name_H-M   'P 1'
#
loop_
_entity.id
_entity.type
_entity.pdbx_description
1 polymer ?
#
loop_
_entity_poly.entity_id
_entity_poly.type
_entity_poly.pdbx_seq_one_letter_code
_entity_poly.pdbx_strand_id
1 'polypeptide(L)'
;MTPTESSPPALDTLEAVAGYLAAAFDAGDPDTMTEALKLVARSAGLTHLAAAAGLPRDLLAAAMNRGEMGLDSLLAIMKVIDLHRPADGAPN
;
A
#
# COMPACT_ATOMS: atom_id res chain seq x y z
N MET A 1 15.05 -17.84 18.61
CA MET A 1 14.37 -16.58 18.24
C MET A 1 15.14 -15.99 17.07
N THR A 2 14.72 -16.31 15.85
CA THR A 2 15.24 -15.70 14.63
C THR A 2 14.65 -14.29 14.53
N PRO A 3 15.45 -13.21 14.61
CA PRO A 3 14.98 -11.91 14.14
C PRO A 3 15.05 -11.99 12.61
N THR A 4 13.97 -12.45 12.00
CA THR A 4 13.82 -12.42 10.55
C THR A 4 13.77 -10.95 10.12
N GLU A 5 14.91 -10.49 9.62
CA GLU A 5 15.03 -9.56 8.49
C GLU A 5 14.44 -8.15 8.69
N SER A 6 15.28 -7.25 9.20
CA SER A 6 15.15 -5.78 9.05
C SER A 6 15.32 -5.30 7.60
N SER A 7 15.11 -6.14 6.59
CA SER A 7 15.12 -5.71 5.20
C SER A 7 13.75 -5.10 4.89
N PRO A 8 13.67 -3.93 4.22
CA PRO A 8 12.38 -3.44 3.75
C PRO A 8 11.72 -4.56 2.92
N PRO A 9 10.43 -4.86 3.12
CA PRO A 9 9.76 -5.87 2.31
C PRO A 9 9.92 -5.47 0.85
N ALA A 10 10.21 -6.45 -0.01
CA ALA A 10 10.30 -6.23 -1.44
C ALA A 10 8.89 -5.88 -1.97
N LEU A 11 8.60 -4.58 -2.04
CA LEU A 11 7.34 -4.01 -2.53
C LEU A 11 7.29 -4.03 -4.06
N ASP A 12 7.70 -5.13 -4.68
CA ASP A 12 7.76 -5.27 -6.13
C ASP A 12 6.41 -5.73 -6.73
N THR A 13 5.58 -6.38 -5.92
CA THR A 13 4.27 -6.90 -6.30
C THR A 13 3.12 -6.11 -5.68
N LEU A 14 1.95 -6.18 -6.32
CA LEU A 14 0.74 -5.54 -5.81
C LEU A 14 0.31 -6.10 -4.45
N GLU A 15 0.39 -7.42 -4.26
CA GLU A 15 0.06 -8.07 -2.98
C GLU A 15 0.99 -7.62 -1.85
N ALA A 16 2.29 -7.49 -2.10
CA ALA A 16 3.24 -7.01 -1.10
C ALA A 16 2.94 -5.56 -0.69
N VAL A 17 2.65 -4.70 -1.67
CA VAL A 17 2.21 -3.31 -1.42
C VAL A 17 0.92 -3.25 -0.63
N ALA A 18 -0.08 -4.04 -1.02
CA ALA A 18 -1.38 -4.08 -0.37
C ALA A 18 -1.28 -4.59 1.09
N GLY A 19 -0.55 -5.67 1.31
CA GLY A 19 -0.31 -6.23 2.64
C GLY A 19 0.46 -5.26 3.55
N TYR A 20 1.44 -4.55 3.02
CA TYR A 20 2.23 -3.58 3.79
C TYR A 20 1.41 -2.34 4.18
N LEU A 21 0.60 -1.80 3.26
CA LEU A 21 -0.32 -0.70 3.58
C LEU A 21 -1.38 -1.14 4.59
N ALA A 22 -1.94 -2.35 4.43
CA ALA A 22 -2.91 -2.88 5.38
C ALA A 22 -2.32 -3.05 6.79
N ALA A 23 -1.08 -3.55 6.91
CA ALA A 23 -0.38 -3.64 8.19
C ALA A 23 -0.12 -2.26 8.81
N ALA A 24 0.24 -1.27 7.99
CA ALA A 24 0.42 0.11 8.46
C ALA A 24 -0.90 0.75 8.92
N PHE A 25 -2.02 0.43 8.27
CA PHE A 25 -3.36 0.80 8.72
C PHE A 25 -3.74 0.13 10.05
N ASP A 26 -3.45 -1.17 10.21
CA ASP A 26 -3.75 -1.92 11.44
C ASP A 26 -2.95 -1.41 12.64
N ALA A 27 -1.70 -0.97 12.40
CA ALA A 27 -0.86 -0.33 13.42
C ALA A 27 -1.48 0.96 13.97
N GLY A 28 -2.33 1.65 13.21
CA GLY A 28 -3.08 2.82 13.67
C GLY A 28 -2.24 4.08 13.96
N ASP A 29 -0.99 4.10 13.51
CA ASP A 29 -0.04 5.18 13.78
C ASP A 29 0.22 6.03 12.51
N PRO A 30 0.04 7.36 12.56
CA PRO A 30 0.14 8.23 11.38
C PRO A 30 1.57 8.32 10.83
N ASP A 31 2.59 8.25 11.68
CA ASP A 31 4.00 8.23 11.24
C ASP A 31 4.31 6.93 10.49
N THR A 32 3.88 5.80 11.03
CA THR A 32 4.00 4.48 10.40
C THR A 32 3.28 4.44 9.05
N MET A 33 2.06 4.98 8.97
CA MET A 33 1.30 5.08 7.73
C MET A 33 2.00 5.95 6.70
N THR A 34 2.55 7.09 7.13
CA THR A 34 3.28 8.02 6.26
C THR A 34 4.55 7.39 5.71
N GLU A 35 5.32 6.69 6.54
CA GLU A 35 6.52 5.96 6.11
C GLU A 35 6.17 4.83 5.13
N ALA A 36 5.07 4.12 5.38
CA ALA A 36 4.59 3.09 4.46
C ALA A 36 4.21 3.64 3.10
N LEU A 37 3.48 4.76 3.06
CA LEU A 37 3.14 5.46 1.81
C LEU A 37 4.40 5.89 1.05
N LYS A 38 5.38 6.48 1.72
CA LYS A 38 6.66 6.88 1.08
C LYS A 38 7.44 5.69 0.53
N LEU A 39 7.44 4.56 1.24
CA LEU A 39 8.12 3.35 0.79
C LEU A 39 7.44 2.78 -0.46
N VAL A 40 6.10 2.71 -0.46
CA VAL A 40 5.32 2.28 -1.62
C VAL A 40 5.53 3.23 -2.79
N ALA A 41 5.56 4.55 -2.58
CA ALA A 41 5.79 5.55 -3.62
C ALA A 41 7.11 5.35 -4.39
N ARG A 42 8.12 4.78 -3.72
CA ARG A 42 9.45 4.51 -4.31
C ARG A 42 9.58 3.09 -4.87
N SER A 43 8.61 2.23 -4.61
CA SER A 43 8.64 0.82 -4.98
C SER A 43 8.26 0.57 -6.45
N ALA A 44 8.65 -0.59 -6.99
CA ALA A 44 8.21 -1.02 -8.32
C ALA A 44 6.70 -1.38 -8.35
N GLY A 45 6.17 -1.87 -7.22
CA GLY A 45 4.77 -2.24 -7.03
C GLY A 45 3.79 -1.09 -7.14
N LEU A 46 4.24 0.17 -7.00
CA LEU A 46 3.42 1.36 -7.25
C LEU A 46 2.77 1.34 -8.64
N THR A 47 3.48 0.85 -9.66
CA THR A 47 2.96 0.76 -11.04
C THR A 47 1.75 -0.15 -11.11
N HIS A 48 1.84 -1.30 -10.44
CA HIS A 48 0.76 -2.27 -10.39
C HIS A 48 -0.42 -1.72 -9.60
N LEU A 49 -0.16 -1.03 -8.47
CA LEU A 49 -1.19 -0.39 -7.66
C LEU A 49 -1.92 0.71 -8.43
N ALA A 50 -1.18 1.58 -9.12
CA ALA A 50 -1.73 2.63 -9.97
C ALA A 50 -2.60 2.07 -11.08
N ALA A 51 -2.12 1.04 -11.79
CA ALA A 51 -2.86 0.37 -12.85
C ALA A 51 -4.16 -0.27 -12.33
N ALA A 52 -4.10 -0.96 -11.19
CA ALA A 52 -5.26 -1.58 -10.57
C ALA A 52 -6.26 -0.56 -10.00
N ALA A 53 -5.77 0.57 -9.47
CA ALA A 53 -6.61 1.64 -8.92
C ALA A 53 -7.20 2.53 -10.02
N GLY A 54 -6.76 2.38 -11.26
CA GLY A 54 -7.14 3.27 -12.37
C GLY A 54 -6.62 4.70 -12.19
N LEU A 55 -5.54 4.88 -11.41
CA LEU A 55 -4.94 6.16 -11.11
C LEU A 55 -3.63 6.35 -11.91
N PRO A 56 -3.28 7.58 -12.31
CA PRO A 56 -1.98 7.84 -12.90
C PRO A 56 -0.86 7.60 -11.87
N ARG A 57 0.19 6.87 -12.26
CA ARG A 57 1.34 6.57 -11.39
C ARG A 57 1.95 7.83 -10.76
N ASP A 58 2.08 8.90 -11.53
CA ASP A 58 2.66 10.18 -11.08
C ASP A 58 1.80 10.84 -9.99
N LEU A 59 0.48 10.87 -10.19
CA LEU A 59 -0.47 11.38 -9.22
C LEU A 59 -0.47 10.54 -7.94
N LEU A 60 -0.45 9.21 -8.08
CA LEU A 60 -0.39 8.30 -6.95
C LEU A 60 0.93 8.45 -6.17
N ALA A 61 2.06 8.53 -6.87
CA ALA A 61 3.37 8.77 -6.28
C ALA A 61 3.40 10.09 -5.50
N ALA A 62 2.89 11.17 -6.10
CA ALA A 62 2.85 12.49 -5.48
C ALA A 62 1.97 12.51 -4.23
N ALA A 63 0.80 11.87 -4.30
CA ALA A 63 -0.15 11.79 -3.18
C ALA A 63 0.43 10.96 -2.02
N MET A 64 1.06 9.82 -2.31
CA MET A 64 1.74 9.00 -1.31
C MET A 64 2.95 9.71 -0.70
N ASN A 65 3.73 10.44 -1.50
CA ASN A 65 4.90 11.17 -1.02
C ASN A 65 4.53 12.39 -0.16
N ARG A 66 3.39 13.03 -0.44
CA ARG A 66 2.83 14.08 0.44
C ARG A 66 2.18 13.51 1.69
N GLY A 67 1.79 12.23 1.71
CA GLY A 67 0.90 11.69 2.73
C GLY A 67 -0.51 12.29 2.67
N GLU A 68 -0.82 13.04 1.61
CA GLU A 68 -2.08 13.75 1.43
C GLU A 68 -2.72 13.23 0.15
N MET A 69 -3.69 12.33 0.33
CA MET A 69 -4.45 11.74 -0.76
C MET A 69 -5.89 12.22 -0.68
N GLY A 70 -6.47 12.58 -1.84
CA GLY A 70 -7.90 12.83 -1.93
C GLY A 70 -8.69 11.58 -1.52
N LEU A 71 -9.88 11.77 -0.96
CA LEU A 71 -10.75 10.66 -0.54
C LEU A 71 -11.03 9.69 -1.69
N ASP A 72 -11.19 10.19 -2.91
CA ASP A 72 -11.36 9.39 -4.13
C ASP A 72 -10.16 8.47 -4.39
N SER A 73 -8.94 8.99 -4.28
CA SER A 73 -7.71 8.21 -4.45
C SER A 73 -7.56 7.16 -3.36
N LEU A 74 -7.84 7.55 -2.10
CA LEU A 74 -7.81 6.64 -0.96
C LEU A 74 -8.80 5.48 -1.13
N LEU A 75 -10.04 5.77 -1.54
CA LEU A 75 -11.07 4.78 -1.81
C LEU A 75 -10.69 3.83 -2.96
N ALA A 76 -10.13 4.36 -4.04
CA ALA A 76 -9.66 3.56 -5.16
C ALA A 76 -8.55 2.59 -4.73
N ILE A 77 -7.57 3.07 -3.96
CA ILE A 77 -6.49 2.25 -3.39
C ILE A 77 -7.05 1.20 -2.44
N MET A 78 -7.92 1.59 -1.50
CA MET A 78 -8.54 0.66 -0.55
C MET A 78 -9.29 -0.47 -1.26
N LYS A 79 -10.02 -0.14 -2.33
CA LYS A 79 -10.74 -1.14 -3.12
C LYS A 79 -9.79 -2.14 -3.80
N VAL A 80 -8.63 -1.69 -4.28
CA VAL A 80 -7.60 -2.58 -4.84
C VAL A 80 -6.98 -3.45 -3.77
N ILE A 81 -6.68 -2.87 -2.60
CA ILE A 81 -6.14 -3.58 -1.44
C ILE A 81 -7.12 -4.67 -1.01
N ASP A 82 -8.41 -4.37 -0.90
CA ASP A 82 -9.45 -5.36 -0.58
C ASP A 82 -9.51 -6.50 -1.60
N LEU A 83 -9.39 -6.17 -2.89
CA LEU A 83 -9.41 -7.15 -3.99
C LEU A 83 -8.15 -8.03 -4.05
N HIS A 84 -7.01 -7.53 -3.60
CA HIS A 84 -5.70 -8.21 -3.65
C HIS A 84 -5.22 -8.70 -2.29
N ARG A 85 -5.97 -8.43 -1.21
CA ARG A 85 -5.70 -9.04 0.07
C ARG A 85 -5.98 -10.54 -0.09
N PRO A 86 -4.99 -11.43 0.10
CA PRO A 86 -5.30 -12.86 0.18
C PRO A 86 -6.33 -13.01 1.29
N ALA A 87 -7.47 -13.61 0.93
CA ALA A 87 -8.63 -13.71 1.79
C ALA A 87 -8.29 -14.49 3.07
N ASP A 88 -7.92 -13.78 4.13
CA ASP A 88 -8.07 -14.24 5.52
C ASP A 88 -9.46 -13.87 6.08
N GLY A 89 -10.39 -13.49 5.20
CA GLY A 89 -11.81 -13.38 5.52
C GLY A 89 -12.58 -14.39 4.69
N ALA A 90 -12.88 -15.54 5.30
CA ALA A 90 -13.70 -16.59 4.72
C ALA A 90 -15.01 -16.05 4.12
N PRO A 91 -15.50 -16.64 3.00
CA PRO A 91 -16.84 -16.34 2.52
C PRO A 91 -17.87 -16.87 3.53
N ASN A 92 -18.77 -16.02 4.01
CA ASN A 92 -20.07 -16.40 4.57
C ASN A 92 -21.13 -15.41 4.10
#